data_AF-A0A8R1I6T2-F1
#
_entry.id   AF-A0A8R1I6T2-F1
#
_cell.length_a   1.000
_cell.length_b   1.000
_cell.length_c   1.000
_cell.angle_alpha   90.00
_cell.angle_beta   90.00
_cell.angle_gamma   90.00
#
_symmetry.space_group_name_H-M   'P 1'
#
loop_
_entity.id
_entity.type
_entity.pdbx_description
1 polymer ?
#
loop_
_entity_poly.entity_id
_entity_poly.type
_entity_poly.pdbx_seq_one_letter_code
_entity_poly.pdbx_strand_id
1 'polypeptide(L)'
;MRLSWLWAVAAVMFVLSVLADREDPYKVLGIRRKSTIKEIKSAYKILAKKWHPDRNADGGSSTRFMEIAEAYEVLSDPLKKERYDRFGTFDDVIERDMYAERARTYYGGNFRGFDLFDESVFEYKYRMSHHQYEFKVLEMSHTKPFIVYVYHNSCKTCYTSHPIWKRAIDALEPLGYGIGTVHAYREGNLMEKLRLDRVPSLVAIIEGRVIPMRIDSGFSD
;
A
#
# COMPACT_ATOMS: atom_id res chain seq x y z
N MET A 1 5.51 -26.92 -51.08
CA MET A 1 4.81 -26.82 -49.77
C MET A 1 5.76 -26.49 -48.60
N ARG A 2 6.74 -25.59 -48.76
CA ARG A 2 7.72 -25.24 -47.69
C ARG A 2 7.79 -23.74 -47.33
N LEU A 3 6.91 -22.91 -47.91
CA LEU A 3 6.91 -21.47 -47.65
C LEU A 3 5.94 -21.04 -46.54
N SER A 4 4.89 -21.82 -46.23
CA SER A 4 3.88 -21.44 -45.22
C SER A 4 4.40 -21.52 -43.78
N TRP A 5 5.37 -22.40 -43.50
CA TRP A 5 5.96 -22.55 -42.18
C TRP A 5 6.84 -21.35 -41.77
N LEU A 6 7.51 -20.70 -42.72
CA LEU A 6 8.32 -19.51 -42.45
C LEU A 6 7.45 -18.32 -42.02
N TRP A 7 6.28 -18.16 -42.61
CA TRP A 7 5.32 -17.13 -42.21
C TRP A 7 4.63 -17.47 -40.88
N ALA A 8 4.37 -18.75 -40.60
CA ALA A 8 3.86 -19.17 -39.30
C ALA A 8 4.88 -18.98 -38.17
N VAL A 9 6.17 -19.29 -38.40
CA VAL A 9 7.24 -19.04 -37.42
C VAL A 9 7.50 -17.55 -37.27
N ALA A 10 7.50 -16.77 -38.35
CA ALA A 10 7.59 -15.32 -38.28
C ALA A 10 6.41 -14.70 -37.53
N ALA A 11 5.18 -15.21 -37.74
CA ALA A 11 3.99 -14.78 -37.00
C ALA A 11 4.05 -15.19 -35.52
N VAL A 12 4.53 -16.38 -35.19
CA VAL A 12 4.72 -16.81 -33.80
C VAL A 12 5.85 -16.02 -33.12
N MET A 13 6.96 -15.76 -33.80
CA MET A 13 8.05 -14.92 -33.30
C MET A 13 7.63 -13.44 -33.15
N PHE A 14 6.77 -12.96 -34.05
CA PHE A 14 6.16 -11.63 -33.97
C PHE A 14 5.17 -11.55 -32.80
N VAL A 15 4.31 -12.54 -32.61
CA VAL A 15 3.40 -12.66 -31.46
C VAL A 15 4.17 -12.77 -30.13
N LEU A 16 5.28 -13.52 -30.10
CA LEU A 16 6.16 -13.61 -28.93
C LEU A 16 6.87 -12.29 -28.59
N SER A 17 7.19 -11.45 -29.60
CA SER A 17 7.75 -10.11 -29.37
C SER A 17 6.73 -9.06 -28.92
N VAL A 18 5.44 -9.30 -29.16
CA VAL A 18 4.32 -8.41 -28.79
C VAL A 18 3.87 -8.62 -27.33
N LEU A 19 4.31 -9.69 -26.67
CA LEU A 19 4.23 -9.83 -25.21
C LEU A 19 5.28 -8.92 -24.56
N ALA A 20 4.99 -7.62 -24.56
CA ALA A 20 5.84 -6.57 -24.03
C ALA A 20 6.35 -6.92 -22.62
N ASP A 21 7.67 -7.13 -22.53
CA ASP A 21 8.41 -7.28 -21.30
C ASP A 21 8.18 -6.01 -20.47
N ARG A 22 7.44 -6.12 -19.36
CA ARG A 22 7.25 -4.99 -18.44
C ARG A 22 8.64 -4.53 -17.96
N GLU A 23 8.95 -3.25 -18.09
CA GLU A 23 10.26 -2.74 -17.64
C GLU A 23 10.46 -3.07 -16.16
N ASP A 24 11.64 -3.60 -15.81
CA ASP A 24 12.03 -3.92 -14.44
C ASP A 24 11.81 -2.68 -13.53
N PRO A 25 10.94 -2.73 -12.51
CA PRO A 25 10.66 -1.63 -11.59
C PRO A 25 11.90 -0.99 -10.98
N TYR A 26 12.95 -1.78 -10.72
CA TYR A 26 14.21 -1.25 -10.18
C TYR A 26 14.93 -0.40 -11.22
N LYS A 27 14.88 -0.79 -12.50
CA LYS A 27 15.43 -0.01 -13.61
C LYS A 27 14.61 1.25 -13.87
N VAL A 28 13.29 1.16 -13.82
CA VAL A 28 12.39 2.31 -13.98
C VAL A 28 12.69 3.39 -12.94
N LEU A 29 12.88 3.00 -11.67
CA LEU A 29 13.24 3.92 -10.59
C LEU A 29 14.74 4.26 -10.54
N GLY A 30 15.59 3.58 -11.31
CA GLY A 30 17.04 3.81 -11.32
C GLY A 30 17.73 3.44 -10.01
N ILE A 31 17.27 2.38 -9.34
CA ILE A 31 17.75 1.94 -8.03
C ILE A 31 18.23 0.49 -8.05
N ARG A 32 18.88 0.04 -6.96
CA ARG A 32 19.37 -1.34 -6.83
C ARG A 32 18.27 -2.22 -6.23
N ARG A 33 18.31 -3.53 -6.50
CA ARG A 33 17.38 -4.51 -5.90
C ARG A 33 17.41 -4.57 -4.37
N LYS A 34 18.57 -4.21 -3.79
CA LYS A 34 18.79 -4.12 -2.33
C LYS A 34 18.43 -2.75 -1.75
N SER A 35 17.84 -1.84 -2.53
CA SER A 35 17.50 -0.51 -2.04
C SER A 35 16.45 -0.56 -0.94
N THR A 36 16.63 0.29 0.06
CA THR A 36 15.70 0.41 1.19
C THR A 36 14.41 1.11 0.75
N ILE A 37 13.33 0.94 1.50
CA ILE A 37 12.05 1.64 1.26
C ILE A 37 12.27 3.17 1.17
N LYS A 38 13.18 3.71 1.98
CA LYS A 38 13.53 5.13 1.98
C LYS A 38 14.17 5.56 0.65
N GLU A 39 15.06 4.75 0.09
CA GLU A 39 15.70 5.01 -1.21
C GLU A 39 14.72 4.88 -2.36
N ILE A 40 13.84 3.87 -2.34
CA ILE A 40 12.75 3.66 -3.29
C ILE A 40 11.86 4.92 -3.33
N LYS A 41 11.44 5.42 -2.16
CA LYS A 41 10.63 6.64 -2.01
C LYS A 41 11.34 7.90 -2.52
N SER A 42 12.63 8.02 -2.21
CA SER A 42 13.45 9.15 -2.66
C SER A 42 13.55 9.19 -4.19
N ALA A 43 13.84 8.05 -4.81
CA ALA A 43 13.93 7.92 -6.26
C ALA A 43 12.61 8.26 -6.95
N TYR A 44 11.50 7.70 -6.47
CA TYR A 44 10.16 8.04 -6.96
C TYR A 44 9.87 9.53 -6.87
N LYS A 45 10.15 10.19 -5.74
CA LYS A 45 9.88 11.62 -5.56
C LYS A 45 10.64 12.49 -6.58
N ILE A 46 11.90 12.15 -6.85
CA ILE A 46 12.73 12.87 -7.82
C ILE A 46 12.16 12.68 -9.24
N LEU A 47 11.81 11.44 -9.59
CA LEU A 47 11.30 11.09 -10.91
C LEU A 47 9.89 11.62 -11.17
N ALA A 48 8.97 11.51 -10.20
CA ALA A 48 7.62 12.04 -10.28
C ALA A 48 7.62 13.57 -10.48
N LYS A 49 8.50 14.29 -9.79
CA LYS A 49 8.67 15.74 -9.98
C LYS A 49 9.25 16.09 -11.34
N LYS A 50 10.14 15.24 -11.87
CA LYS A 50 10.79 15.42 -13.18
C LYS A 50 9.83 15.17 -14.32
N TRP A 51 8.99 14.15 -14.22
CA TRP A 51 8.11 13.67 -15.29
C TRP A 51 6.64 14.08 -15.11
N HIS A 52 6.35 15.01 -14.20
CA HIS A 52 4.98 15.47 -13.95
C HIS A 52 4.33 16.03 -15.23
N PRO A 53 3.10 15.60 -15.59
CA PRO A 53 2.42 16.04 -16.81
C PRO A 53 2.17 17.57 -16.83
N ASP A 54 1.83 18.19 -15.70
CA ASP A 54 1.66 19.67 -15.63
C ASP A 54 2.93 20.46 -15.98
N ARG A 55 4.11 19.87 -15.83
CA ARG A 55 5.40 20.55 -16.08
C ARG A 55 6.01 20.16 -17.42
N ASN A 56 5.53 19.07 -18.02
CA ASN A 56 6.00 18.53 -19.29
C ASN A 56 4.76 18.09 -20.08
N ALA A 57 4.19 18.99 -20.88
CA ALA A 57 2.99 18.74 -21.66
C ALA A 57 3.26 17.95 -22.96
N ASP A 58 4.50 17.54 -23.19
CA ASP A 58 4.97 16.71 -24.28
C ASP A 58 4.56 15.24 -24.08
N GLY A 59 4.02 14.63 -25.13
CA GLY A 59 3.27 13.36 -25.08
C GLY A 59 4.00 12.11 -24.55
N GLY A 60 5.29 12.21 -24.21
CA GLY A 60 6.07 11.13 -23.58
C GLY A 60 6.10 11.19 -22.04
N SER A 61 5.80 12.34 -21.44
CA SER A 61 5.90 12.55 -19.99
C SER A 61 4.87 11.73 -19.20
N SER A 62 3.64 11.65 -19.71
CA SER A 62 2.53 10.91 -19.10
C SER A 62 2.82 9.42 -19.05
N THR A 63 3.31 8.83 -20.14
CA THR A 63 3.70 7.42 -20.20
C THR A 63 4.81 7.12 -19.21
N ARG A 64 5.88 7.93 -19.20
CA ARG A 64 6.99 7.71 -18.29
C ARG A 64 6.59 7.87 -16.82
N PHE A 65 5.71 8.83 -16.53
CA PHE A 65 5.16 9.04 -15.21
C PHE A 65 4.33 7.84 -14.73
N MET A 66 3.51 7.25 -15.62
CA MET A 66 2.74 6.04 -15.32
C MET A 66 3.65 4.85 -15.00
N GLU A 67 4.71 4.63 -15.78
CA GLU A 67 5.72 3.59 -15.52
C GLU A 67 6.40 3.79 -14.16
N ILE A 68 6.79 5.02 -13.84
CA ILE A 68 7.41 5.38 -12.55
C ILE A 68 6.46 5.10 -11.39
N ALA A 69 5.17 5.39 -11.55
CA ALA A 69 4.16 5.11 -10.54
C ALA A 69 3.94 3.61 -10.35
N GLU A 70 3.86 2.83 -11.44
CA GLU A 70 3.67 1.37 -11.39
C GLU A 70 4.89 0.69 -10.73
N ALA A 71 6.10 1.12 -11.11
CA ALA A 71 7.33 0.62 -10.51
C ALA A 71 7.41 0.91 -9.01
N TYR A 72 7.02 2.11 -8.60
CA TYR A 72 6.97 2.48 -7.18
C TYR A 72 5.92 1.68 -6.42
N GLU A 73 4.74 1.42 -6.97
CA GLU A 73 3.71 0.61 -6.31
C GLU A 73 4.20 -0.81 -6.02
N VAL A 74 4.83 -1.45 -7.01
CA VAL A 74 5.37 -2.81 -6.86
C VAL A 74 6.47 -2.85 -5.80
N LEU A 75 7.38 -1.87 -5.80
CA LEU A 75 8.56 -1.89 -4.93
C LEU A 75 8.32 -1.31 -3.54
N SER A 76 7.30 -0.48 -3.35
CA SER A 76 7.00 0.15 -2.05
C SER A 76 6.23 -0.76 -1.10
N ASP A 77 5.43 -1.71 -1.61
CA ASP A 77 4.77 -2.73 -0.81
C ASP A 77 5.70 -3.94 -0.63
N PRO A 78 6.07 -4.33 0.60
CA PRO A 78 7.00 -5.44 0.83
C PRO A 78 6.51 -6.80 0.30
N LEU A 79 5.21 -7.06 0.30
CA LEU A 79 4.63 -8.29 -0.24
C LEU A 79 4.65 -8.27 -1.78
N LYS A 80 4.29 -7.15 -2.41
CA LYS A 80 4.39 -6.99 -3.88
C LYS A 80 5.86 -7.07 -4.32
N LYS A 81 6.78 -6.43 -3.59
CA LYS A 81 8.22 -6.49 -3.84
C LYS A 81 8.76 -7.90 -3.67
N GLU A 82 8.39 -8.61 -2.61
CA GLU A 82 8.82 -10.00 -2.41
C GLU A 82 8.32 -10.91 -3.52
N ARG A 83 7.04 -10.80 -3.91
CA ARG A 83 6.49 -11.55 -5.04
C ARG A 83 7.22 -11.23 -6.33
N TYR A 84 7.45 -9.94 -6.60
CA TYR A 84 8.20 -9.50 -7.77
C TYR A 84 9.64 -10.05 -7.77
N ASP A 85 10.32 -10.00 -6.62
CA ASP A 85 11.67 -10.53 -6.46
C ASP A 85 11.72 -12.06 -6.64
N ARG A 86 10.64 -12.77 -6.29
CA ARG A 86 10.54 -14.24 -6.36
C ARG A 86 10.09 -14.76 -7.73
N PHE A 87 9.12 -14.09 -8.36
CA PHE A 87 8.41 -14.59 -9.53
C PHE A 87 8.58 -13.71 -10.78
N GLY A 88 9.16 -12.51 -10.65
CA GLY A 88 9.37 -11.59 -11.77
C GLY A 88 8.11 -10.91 -12.30
N THR A 89 6.91 -11.30 -11.82
CA THR A 89 5.63 -10.70 -12.21
C THR A 89 4.76 -10.38 -10.99
N PHE A 90 3.80 -9.49 -11.20
CA PHE A 90 2.68 -9.22 -10.30
C PHE A 90 1.39 -9.45 -11.09
N ASP A 91 1.08 -10.70 -11.41
CA ASP A 91 -0.17 -11.04 -12.10
C ASP A 91 -1.34 -11.09 -11.13
N ASP A 92 -1.85 -9.92 -10.73
CA ASP A 92 -3.23 -9.77 -10.30
C ASP A 92 -4.00 -9.12 -11.46
N VAL A 93 -4.58 -9.97 -12.32
CA VAL A 93 -5.33 -9.63 -13.55
C VAL A 93 -6.51 -8.67 -13.28
N ILE A 94 -6.87 -8.46 -12.01
CA ILE A 94 -8.02 -7.63 -11.59
C ILE A 94 -7.66 -6.15 -11.35
N GLU A 95 -6.39 -5.76 -11.20
CA GLU A 95 -6.05 -4.38 -10.78
C GLU A 95 -5.80 -3.38 -11.94
N ARG A 96 -5.65 -3.82 -13.20
CA ARG A 96 -5.19 -2.93 -14.29
C ARG A 96 -6.22 -1.87 -14.71
N ASP A 97 -7.50 -2.24 -14.78
CA ASP A 97 -8.59 -1.30 -15.11
C ASP A 97 -8.86 -0.35 -13.94
N MET A 98 -8.76 -0.86 -12.71
CA MET A 98 -8.83 -0.05 -11.50
C MET A 98 -7.64 0.92 -11.38
N TYR A 99 -6.46 0.54 -11.87
CA TYR A 99 -5.26 1.38 -11.88
C TYR A 99 -5.35 2.54 -12.87
N ALA A 100 -5.86 2.30 -14.08
CA ALA A 100 -6.11 3.37 -15.05
C ALA A 100 -7.18 4.36 -14.55
N GLU A 101 -8.23 3.87 -13.90
CA GLU A 101 -9.30 4.69 -13.28
C GLU A 101 -8.77 5.50 -12.09
N ARG A 102 -7.96 4.86 -11.23
CA ARG A 102 -7.33 5.51 -10.07
C ARG A 102 -6.31 6.54 -10.53
N ALA A 103 -5.45 6.23 -11.50
CA ALA A 103 -4.51 7.19 -12.08
C ALA A 103 -5.22 8.42 -12.68
N ARG A 104 -6.34 8.25 -13.40
CA ARG A 104 -7.13 9.37 -13.93
C ARG A 104 -7.76 10.21 -12.82
N THR A 105 -8.30 9.58 -11.78
CA THR A 105 -8.93 10.26 -10.64
C THR A 105 -7.90 10.98 -9.74
N TYR A 106 -6.67 10.47 -9.69
CA TYR A 106 -5.66 10.82 -8.71
C TYR A 106 -4.55 11.74 -9.26
N TYR A 107 -4.34 11.73 -10.58
CA TYR A 107 -3.40 12.60 -11.29
C TYR A 107 -4.09 13.72 -12.09
N GLY A 108 -5.43 13.79 -12.09
CA GLY A 108 -6.24 14.78 -12.81
C GLY A 108 -6.48 16.12 -12.09
N GLY A 109 -5.88 16.36 -10.92
CA GLY A 109 -6.03 17.65 -10.24
C GLY A 109 -5.33 17.70 -8.88
N ASN A 110 -4.27 18.49 -8.80
CA ASN A 110 -3.43 18.75 -7.63
C ASN A 110 -2.79 17.52 -6.98
N PHE A 111 -1.45 17.52 -6.94
CA PHE A 111 -0.51 16.53 -6.40
C PHE A 111 -0.75 16.10 -4.93
N ARG A 112 -1.93 15.55 -4.62
CA ARG A 112 -2.30 14.95 -3.32
C ARG A 112 -1.95 13.48 -3.23
N GLY A 113 -1.51 12.89 -4.34
CA GLY A 113 -1.18 11.48 -4.38
C GLY A 113 -0.03 11.07 -3.47
N PHE A 114 0.93 11.97 -3.24
CA PHE A 114 2.09 11.71 -2.38
C PHE A 114 1.73 11.53 -0.89
N ASP A 115 0.71 12.23 -0.38
CA ASP A 115 0.28 12.14 1.01
C ASP A 115 -0.47 10.82 1.28
N LEU A 116 -1.23 10.37 0.30
CA LEU A 116 -1.98 9.11 0.30
C LEU A 116 -1.05 7.86 0.14
N PHE A 117 0.19 8.02 -0.33
CA PHE A 117 1.20 6.93 -0.37
C PHE A 117 2.02 6.80 0.93
N ASP A 118 2.15 7.86 1.72
CA ASP A 118 2.69 7.74 3.09
C ASP A 118 1.71 6.98 4.00
N GLU A 119 0.43 7.06 3.65
CA GLU A 119 -0.69 6.31 4.22
C GLU A 119 -0.52 4.79 4.08
N SER A 120 -0.11 4.28 2.91
CA SER A 120 0.03 2.83 2.68
C SER A 120 1.21 2.20 3.43
N VAL A 121 2.33 2.92 3.56
CA VAL A 121 3.51 2.46 4.33
C VAL A 121 3.23 2.49 5.83
N PHE A 122 2.53 3.52 6.29
CA PHE A 122 2.05 3.63 7.66
C PHE A 122 1.05 2.49 7.98
N GLU A 123 0.07 2.27 7.10
CA GLU A 123 -0.88 1.18 7.23
C GLU A 123 -0.18 -0.18 7.28
N TYR A 124 0.90 -0.37 6.50
CA TYR A 124 1.67 -1.62 6.52
C TYR A 124 2.53 -1.79 7.77
N LYS A 125 3.27 -0.76 8.22
CA LYS A 125 4.17 -0.83 9.40
C LYS A 125 3.40 -1.27 10.64
N TYR A 126 2.20 -0.73 10.82
CA TYR A 126 1.38 -0.97 12.00
C TYR A 126 0.33 -2.06 11.76
N ARG A 127 0.23 -2.65 10.56
CA ARG A 127 -0.76 -3.69 10.26
C ARG A 127 -0.60 -4.87 11.21
N MET A 128 -1.71 -5.26 11.82
CA MET A 128 -1.82 -6.43 12.67
C MET A 128 -2.74 -7.45 12.02
N SER A 129 -2.21 -8.65 11.76
CA SER A 129 -3.01 -9.80 11.34
C SER A 129 -3.51 -10.61 12.54
N HIS A 130 -4.52 -11.46 12.33
CA HIS A 130 -4.98 -12.40 13.35
C HIS A 130 -3.83 -13.25 13.93
N HIS A 131 -2.95 -13.76 13.08
CA HIS A 131 -1.80 -14.57 13.52
C HIS A 131 -0.82 -13.76 14.37
N GLN A 132 -0.50 -12.52 13.97
CA GLN A 132 0.36 -11.65 14.77
C GLN A 132 -0.28 -11.30 16.12
N TYR A 133 -1.60 -11.09 16.15
CA TYR A 133 -2.32 -10.85 17.38
C TYR A 133 -2.15 -12.01 18.36
N GLU A 134 -2.44 -13.24 17.92
CA GLU A 134 -2.44 -14.42 18.78
C GLU A 134 -1.03 -14.79 19.26
N PHE A 135 -0.05 -14.83 18.37
CA PHE A 135 1.27 -15.38 18.68
C PHE A 135 2.28 -14.35 19.18
N LYS A 136 1.98 -13.05 19.08
CA LYS A 136 2.93 -11.99 19.44
C LYS A 136 2.31 -10.92 20.33
N VAL A 137 1.18 -10.35 19.92
CA VAL A 137 0.63 -9.17 20.62
C VAL A 137 0.08 -9.54 21.98
N LEU A 138 -0.63 -10.67 22.12
CA LEU A 138 -1.15 -11.12 23.41
C LEU A 138 -0.03 -11.30 24.44
N GLU A 139 1.04 -12.02 24.09
CA GLU A 139 2.18 -12.23 24.97
C GLU A 139 2.89 -10.90 25.32
N MET A 140 3.18 -10.08 24.31
CA MET A 140 3.82 -8.78 24.53
C MET A 140 2.97 -7.84 25.38
N SER A 141 1.64 -7.97 25.35
CA SER A 141 0.74 -7.08 26.09
C SER A 141 0.87 -7.17 27.61
N HIS A 142 1.51 -8.20 28.15
CA HIS A 142 1.86 -8.31 29.57
C HIS A 142 3.02 -7.40 29.99
N THR A 143 3.84 -6.95 29.05
CA THR A 143 5.01 -6.09 29.32
C THR A 143 4.89 -4.72 28.66
N LYS A 144 4.03 -4.60 27.64
CA LYS A 144 3.88 -3.40 26.84
C LYS A 144 2.41 -3.20 26.45
N PRO A 145 1.73 -2.11 26.87
CA PRO A 145 0.35 -1.87 26.45
C PRO A 145 0.27 -1.60 24.94
N PHE A 146 -0.73 -2.15 24.27
CA PHE A 146 -0.99 -1.88 22.86
C PHE A 146 -2.24 -1.02 22.67
N ILE A 147 -2.19 -0.15 21.67
CA ILE A 147 -3.34 0.59 21.16
C ILE A 147 -3.52 0.20 19.69
N VAL A 148 -4.71 -0.28 19.36
CA VAL A 148 -5.04 -0.80 18.04
C VAL A 148 -6.20 -0.02 17.44
N TYR A 149 -5.97 0.53 16.26
CA TYR A 149 -6.97 1.27 15.49
C TYR A 149 -7.54 0.40 14.37
N VAL A 150 -8.87 0.33 14.32
CA VAL A 150 -9.59 -0.52 13.38
C VAL A 150 -10.30 0.34 12.36
N TYR A 151 -10.07 0.07 11.07
CA TYR A 151 -10.58 0.87 9.97
C TYR A 151 -11.06 0.02 8.78
N HIS A 152 -11.70 0.69 7.82
CA HIS A 152 -12.08 0.12 6.54
C HIS A 152 -11.98 1.17 5.43
N ASN A 153 -11.66 0.75 4.21
CA ASN A 153 -11.44 1.69 3.09
C ASN A 153 -12.70 2.45 2.66
N SER A 154 -13.90 1.88 2.84
CA SER A 154 -15.16 2.58 2.53
C SER A 154 -15.68 3.47 3.66
N CYS A 155 -15.00 3.49 4.82
CA CYS A 155 -15.42 4.26 5.98
C CYS A 155 -14.95 5.71 5.87
N LYS A 156 -15.88 6.63 5.55
CA LYS A 156 -15.59 8.06 5.40
C LYS A 156 -15.00 8.68 6.67
N THR A 157 -15.52 8.32 7.84
CA THR A 157 -15.01 8.77 9.14
C THR A 157 -13.57 8.32 9.36
N CYS A 158 -13.23 7.10 8.92
CA CYS A 158 -11.90 6.53 9.06
C CYS A 158 -10.85 7.29 8.23
N TYR A 159 -11.24 7.77 7.05
CA TYR A 159 -10.40 8.64 6.22
C TYR A 159 -10.16 10.00 6.89
N THR A 160 -11.20 10.59 7.48
CA THR A 160 -11.05 11.88 8.19
C THR A 160 -10.24 11.78 9.48
N SER A 161 -10.27 10.65 10.18
CA SER A 161 -9.49 10.43 11.40
C SER A 161 -8.05 10.01 11.12
N HIS A 162 -7.72 9.56 9.91
CA HIS A 162 -6.38 9.06 9.58
C HIS A 162 -5.25 10.05 9.92
N PRO A 163 -5.31 11.35 9.55
CA PRO A 163 -4.25 12.30 9.88
C PRO A 163 -4.13 12.60 11.39
N ILE A 164 -5.20 12.39 12.15
CA ILE A 164 -5.20 12.54 13.62
C ILE A 164 -4.55 11.30 14.24
N TRP A 165 -4.93 10.12 13.77
CA TRP A 165 -4.38 8.85 14.24
C TRP A 165 -2.86 8.76 14.02
N LYS A 166 -2.37 9.23 12.87
CA LYS A 166 -0.93 9.31 12.60
C LYS A 166 -0.19 10.16 13.64
N ARG A 167 -0.72 11.36 13.96
CA ARG A 167 -0.16 12.23 15.00
C ARG A 167 -0.20 11.59 16.39
N ALA A 168 -1.25 10.83 16.69
CA ALA A 168 -1.34 10.08 17.95
C ALA A 168 -0.23 9.03 18.03
N ILE A 169 0.05 8.32 16.94
CA ILE A 169 1.13 7.31 16.90
C ILE A 169 2.49 7.95 17.12
N ASP A 170 2.78 9.08 16.46
CA ASP A 170 4.04 9.80 16.63
C ASP A 170 4.27 10.23 18.09
N ALA A 171 3.19 10.47 18.85
CA ALA A 171 3.25 10.79 20.28
C ALA A 171 3.35 9.54 21.17
N LEU A 172 2.68 8.44 20.79
CA LEU A 172 2.57 7.23 21.61
C LEU A 172 3.76 6.28 21.47
N GLU A 173 4.36 6.19 20.27
CA GLU A 173 5.48 5.28 20.00
C GLU A 173 6.72 5.60 20.88
N PRO A 174 7.13 6.87 21.07
CA PRO A 174 8.24 7.22 21.96
C PRO A 174 7.96 6.93 23.44
N LEU A 175 6.69 6.91 23.85
CA LEU A 175 6.27 6.57 25.21
C LEU A 175 6.29 5.07 25.49
N GLY A 176 6.64 4.26 24.48
CA GLY A 176 6.74 2.81 24.62
C GLY A 176 5.42 2.08 24.45
N TYR A 177 4.39 2.67 23.82
CA TYR A 177 3.17 1.93 23.46
C TYR A 177 3.41 1.04 22.24
N GLY A 178 2.75 -0.13 22.25
CA GLY A 178 2.61 -0.97 21.06
C GLY A 178 1.51 -0.39 20.19
N ILE A 179 1.76 -0.24 18.89
CA ILE A 179 0.79 0.36 17.98
C ILE A 179 0.38 -0.68 16.95
N GLY A 180 -0.92 -0.77 16.69
CA GLY A 180 -1.49 -1.65 15.69
C GLY A 180 -2.58 -0.99 14.86
N THR A 181 -2.77 -1.47 13.63
CA THR A 181 -3.90 -1.16 12.77
C THR A 181 -4.52 -2.44 12.23
N VAL A 182 -5.84 -2.51 12.19
CA VAL A 182 -6.58 -3.68 11.69
C VAL A 182 -7.55 -3.25 10.61
N HIS A 183 -7.48 -3.90 9.45
CA HIS A 183 -8.43 -3.67 8.37
C HIS A 183 -9.62 -4.63 8.52
N ALA A 184 -10.77 -4.09 8.92
CA ALA A 184 -11.93 -4.88 9.39
C ALA A 184 -12.39 -5.97 8.41
N TYR A 185 -12.40 -5.67 7.10
CA TYR A 185 -12.83 -6.62 6.07
C TYR A 185 -11.79 -7.73 5.79
N ARG A 186 -10.49 -7.42 5.96
CA ARG A 186 -9.41 -8.39 5.65
C ARG A 186 -9.15 -9.32 6.82
N GLU A 187 -9.34 -8.83 8.04
CA GLU A 187 -9.04 -9.54 9.28
C GLU A 187 -10.33 -9.84 10.06
N GLY A 188 -11.34 -10.45 9.39
CA GLY A 188 -12.65 -10.75 9.99
C GLY A 188 -12.56 -11.59 11.27
N ASN A 189 -11.69 -12.61 11.29
CA ASN A 189 -11.45 -13.42 12.49
C ASN A 189 -10.91 -12.58 13.66
N LEU A 190 -10.07 -11.58 13.37
CA LEU A 190 -9.54 -10.69 14.39
C LEU A 190 -10.63 -9.73 14.90
N MET A 191 -11.52 -9.26 14.03
CA MET A 191 -12.69 -8.47 14.45
C MET A 191 -13.57 -9.23 15.44
N GLU A 192 -13.87 -10.50 15.14
CA GLU A 192 -14.64 -11.38 16.03
C GLU A 192 -13.93 -11.57 17.39
N LYS A 193 -12.61 -11.83 17.35
CA LYS A 193 -11.80 -12.01 18.56
C LYS A 193 -11.73 -10.76 19.43
N LEU A 194 -11.61 -9.59 18.80
CA LEU A 194 -11.64 -8.29 19.46
C LEU A 194 -13.05 -7.87 19.89
N ARG A 195 -14.09 -8.62 19.50
CA ARG A 195 -15.51 -8.33 19.75
C ARG A 195 -15.93 -6.95 19.24
N LEU A 196 -15.47 -6.61 18.04
CA LEU A 196 -15.77 -5.34 17.38
C LEU A 196 -16.73 -5.57 16.21
N ASP A 197 -17.77 -4.75 16.13
CA ASP A 197 -18.80 -4.79 15.10
C ASP A 197 -18.82 -3.53 14.22
N ARG A 198 -18.07 -2.48 14.60
CA ARG A 198 -18.10 -1.16 13.96
C ARG A 198 -16.71 -0.59 13.72
N VAL A 199 -16.64 0.32 12.76
CA VAL A 199 -15.45 1.12 12.42
C VAL A 199 -15.82 2.61 12.26
N PRO A 200 -14.91 3.55 12.57
CA PRO A 200 -13.61 3.32 13.20
C PRO A 200 -13.77 2.90 14.67
N SER A 201 -12.88 2.03 15.15
CA SER A 201 -12.84 1.62 16.56
C SER A 201 -11.41 1.69 17.09
N LEU A 202 -11.27 1.99 18.37
CA LEU A 202 -9.99 2.00 19.07
C LEU A 202 -10.06 1.01 20.23
N VAL A 203 -9.06 0.15 20.37
CA VAL A 203 -8.97 -0.82 21.47
C VAL A 203 -7.61 -0.78 22.12
N ALA A 204 -7.59 -0.93 23.45
CA ALA A 204 -6.39 -1.21 24.21
C ALA A 204 -6.24 -2.73 24.35
N ILE A 205 -5.00 -3.23 24.29
CA ILE A 205 -4.68 -4.60 24.69
C ILE A 205 -3.64 -4.53 25.80
N ILE A 206 -4.03 -4.98 26.99
CA ILE A 206 -3.21 -4.89 28.22
C ILE A 206 -3.36 -6.22 28.96
N GLU A 207 -2.24 -6.88 29.27
CA GLU A 207 -2.21 -8.17 29.98
C GLU A 207 -3.11 -9.24 29.34
N GLY A 208 -3.10 -9.32 28.02
CA GLY A 208 -3.90 -10.26 27.22
C GLY A 208 -5.39 -9.90 27.12
N ARG A 209 -5.82 -8.78 27.71
CA ARG A 209 -7.23 -8.35 27.73
C ARG A 209 -7.47 -7.26 26.70
N VAL A 210 -8.57 -7.40 25.96
CA VAL A 210 -9.06 -6.39 25.01
C VAL A 210 -9.99 -5.43 25.73
N ILE A 211 -9.67 -4.15 25.70
CA ILE A 211 -10.42 -3.07 26.35
C ILE A 211 -10.89 -2.11 25.24
N PRO A 212 -12.18 -2.12 24.86
CA PRO A 212 -12.69 -1.18 23.88
C PRO A 212 -12.62 0.25 24.43
N MET A 213 -11.94 1.14 23.71
CA MET A 213 -11.89 2.55 24.05
C MET A 213 -13.13 3.21 23.46
N ARG A 214 -14.04 3.66 24.34
CA ARG A 214 -15.14 4.51 23.91
C ARG A 214 -14.58 5.85 23.49
N ILE A 215 -14.69 6.17 22.20
CA ILE A 215 -14.64 7.56 21.75
C ILE A 215 -16.03 8.09 22.06
N ASP A 216 -16.23 8.58 23.28
CA ASP A 216 -17.46 9.31 23.57
C ASP A 216 -17.52 10.47 22.58
N SER A 217 -18.58 10.50 21.78
CA SER A 217 -18.86 11.57 20.83
C SER A 217 -19.30 12.85 21.54
N GLY A 218 -18.60 13.22 22.63
CA GLY A 218 -18.79 14.43 23.41
C GLY A 218 -18.18 15.67 22.74
N PHE A 219 -18.27 15.75 21.40
CA PHE A 219 -18.23 17.01 20.67
C PHE A 219 -19.66 17.32 20.20
N SER A 220 -20.56 17.40 21.16
CA SER A 220 -21.85 18.06 21.03
C SER A 220 -21.88 19.11 22.12
N ASP A 221 -21.30 20.27 21.82
CA ASP A 221 -21.92 21.60 21.88
C ASP A 221 -20.90 22.68 21.46
#